data_AF-A0A955HVI6-F1
#
_entry.id   AF-A0A955HVI6-F1
#
_cell.length_a   1.000
_cell.length_b   1.000
_cell.length_c   1.000
_cell.angle_alpha   90.00
_cell.angle_beta   90.00
_cell.angle_gamma   90.00
#
_symmetry.space_group_name_H-M   'P 1'
#
loop_
_entity.id
_entity.type
_entity.pdbx_description
1 polymer ?
#
loop_
_entity_poly.entity_id
_entity_poly.type
_entity_poly.pdbx_seq_one_letter_code
_entity_poly.pdbx_strand_id
1 'polypeptide(L)'
;MRYLDQQTKQALKGKRVLVRVDYNVPVDAADTPRPSLPAPKRVENSLETIHFLLKNDATPILCSHRGRPKGKEERYSLKPLATILSDQYNIPCSFSPDCIGDIAYNIIQNTPLNSMVLLENLRFYDGEKTNDATFAKQLAELADLYVNDAFSTAHRNHASVVGVPLYLPSYAGMSFAREVTTLTTLLEKPERPFIVVLGGAKISDKVSAVKNLSNQADMVLIGGAVANNFLKAEGLEIYRSFIEEQQAVDSSKTTDFVAFAGQVLADHAHEKVLKDDYIPIPKLLAPIDVIAAPSAVLHKDEQDRAAPQHEVVELTHDMLDKDESEDKIYVDIGPKTQQLYQSLLASAKTIFWNGPMGVWEQPEFSDGTKTIAESVAGSNGYTVIGGGDTIAAVDHFGLENKFSYISAAGGSALAFLGGEVLPGIAALEENTQGA
;
A
#
# COMPACT_ATOMS: atom_id res chain seq x y z
N MET A 1 -16.83 -5.34 13.57
CA MET A 1 -15.92 -4.28 14.08
C MET A 1 -16.72 -3.11 14.67
N ARG A 2 -16.22 -2.44 15.72
CA ARG A 2 -16.79 -1.17 16.23
C ARG A 2 -16.12 0.03 15.58
N TYR A 3 -16.90 1.06 15.25
CA TYR A 3 -16.41 2.29 14.63
C TYR A 3 -16.46 3.46 15.61
N LEU A 4 -15.45 4.35 15.53
CA LEU A 4 -15.34 5.49 16.42
C LEU A 4 -16.48 6.51 16.24
N ASP A 5 -16.95 6.71 15.00
CA ASP A 5 -18.05 7.63 14.66
C ASP A 5 -19.41 7.24 15.27
N GLN A 6 -19.55 5.98 15.70
CA GLN A 6 -20.74 5.49 16.41
C GLN A 6 -20.74 5.88 17.90
N GLN A 7 -19.63 6.43 18.43
CA GLN A 7 -19.53 6.82 19.83
C GLN A 7 -20.20 8.17 20.11
N THR A 8 -20.89 8.25 21.24
CA THR A 8 -21.52 9.50 21.69
C THR A 8 -20.50 10.43 22.35
N LYS A 9 -20.76 11.74 22.31
CA LYS A 9 -19.97 12.72 23.07
C LYS A 9 -19.82 12.34 24.55
N GLN A 10 -20.89 11.84 25.17
CA GLN A 10 -20.88 11.44 26.57
C GLN A 10 -19.93 10.28 26.87
N ALA A 11 -19.74 9.36 25.91
CA ALA A 11 -18.82 8.24 26.05
C ALA A 11 -17.34 8.66 25.94
N LEU A 12 -17.06 9.74 25.20
CA LEU A 12 -15.70 10.21 24.91
C LEU A 12 -15.24 11.36 25.82
N LYS A 13 -16.17 12.13 26.38
CA LYS A 13 -15.87 13.33 27.17
C LYS A 13 -14.92 13.02 28.33
N GLY A 14 -13.80 13.74 28.38
CA GLY A 14 -12.77 13.61 29.41
C GLY A 14 -11.95 12.32 29.33
N LYS A 15 -12.13 11.51 28.29
CA LYS A 15 -11.35 10.27 28.10
C LYS A 15 -10.02 10.57 27.42
N ARG A 16 -8.99 9.84 27.86
CA ARG A 16 -7.71 9.71 27.17
C ARG A 16 -7.85 8.60 26.14
N VAL A 17 -7.53 8.88 24.88
CA VAL A 17 -7.72 7.92 23.79
C VAL A 17 -6.38 7.66 23.12
N LEU A 18 -5.88 6.43 23.23
CA LEU A 18 -4.69 6.01 22.51
C LEU A 18 -5.05 5.77 21.04
N VAL A 19 -4.47 6.53 20.13
CA VAL A 19 -4.74 6.47 18.69
C VAL A 19 -3.50 5.97 17.97
N ARG A 20 -3.59 4.75 17.42
CA ARG A 20 -2.54 4.22 16.54
C ARG A 20 -2.70 4.83 15.15
N VAL A 21 -1.77 5.71 14.77
CA VAL A 21 -1.74 6.41 13.48
C VAL A 21 -0.54 5.99 12.67
N ASP A 22 -0.56 6.15 11.34
CA ASP A 22 0.57 5.83 10.49
C ASP A 22 1.36 7.06 10.07
N TYR A 23 2.34 7.45 10.87
CA TYR A 23 3.29 8.52 10.56
C TYR A 23 4.65 8.00 10.11
N ASN A 24 4.67 6.86 9.41
CA ASN A 24 5.89 6.38 8.76
C ASN A 24 6.18 7.22 7.50
N VAL A 25 6.65 8.44 7.72
CA VAL A 25 6.97 9.42 6.67
C VAL A 25 8.48 9.65 6.56
N PRO A 26 9.03 9.78 5.34
CA PRO A 26 10.40 10.20 5.15
C PRO A 26 10.58 11.64 5.68
N VAL A 27 11.74 11.90 6.30
CA VAL A 27 12.17 13.25 6.68
C VAL A 27 13.55 13.41 6.06
N ASP A 28 13.76 14.49 5.31
CA ASP A 28 15.05 14.75 4.66
C ASP A 28 16.11 15.11 5.69
N ALA A 29 17.38 15.13 5.27
CA ALA A 29 18.54 15.44 6.11
C ALA A 29 18.48 16.83 6.80
N ALA A 30 17.54 17.69 6.41
CA ALA A 30 17.28 19.00 7.00
C ALA A 30 16.21 18.98 8.12
N ASP A 31 15.81 17.80 8.61
CA ASP A 31 14.74 17.61 9.61
C ASP A 31 13.36 18.18 9.21
N THR A 32 13.18 18.48 7.92
CA THR A 32 11.89 18.83 7.32
C THR A 32 11.34 17.61 6.57
N PRO A 33 10.11 17.15 6.85
CA PRO A 33 9.46 16.18 5.99
C PRO A 33 9.17 16.85 4.67
N ARG A 34 9.71 16.27 3.61
CA ARG A 34 9.32 16.63 2.27
C ARG A 34 7.87 16.18 2.07
N PRO A 35 6.96 17.07 1.66
CA PRO A 35 5.63 16.66 1.26
C PRO A 35 5.72 16.01 -0.13
N SER A 36 6.22 14.77 -0.21
CA SER A 36 5.97 13.90 -1.36
C SER A 36 4.99 12.82 -0.93
N LEU A 37 4.01 12.50 -1.75
CA LEU A 37 3.10 11.41 -1.42
C LEU A 37 3.89 10.09 -1.25
N PRO A 38 3.50 9.22 -0.30
CA PRO A 38 2.30 9.29 0.55
C PRO A 38 2.45 10.10 1.85
N ALA A 39 3.56 10.83 2.06
CA ALA A 39 3.92 11.41 3.35
C ALA A 39 2.90 12.44 3.90
N PRO A 40 2.44 13.45 3.13
CA PRO A 40 1.36 14.34 3.57
C PRO A 40 0.08 13.56 3.85
N LYS A 41 -0.27 12.62 2.96
CA LYS A 41 -1.53 11.90 3.05
C LYS A 41 -1.63 11.01 4.29
N ARG A 42 -0.51 10.38 4.69
CA ARG A 42 -0.40 9.60 5.92
C ARG A 42 -0.76 10.43 7.17
N VAL A 43 -0.31 11.68 7.24
CA VAL A 43 -0.65 12.59 8.33
C VAL A 43 -2.10 13.07 8.20
N GLU A 44 -2.48 13.56 7.02
CA GLU A 44 -3.83 14.09 6.74
C GLU A 44 -4.95 13.09 7.05
N ASN A 45 -4.73 11.81 6.74
CA ASN A 45 -5.71 10.75 6.95
C ASN A 45 -6.14 10.62 8.42
N SER A 46 -5.24 10.92 9.36
CA SER A 46 -5.54 10.82 10.79
C SER A 46 -6.25 12.06 11.36
N LEU A 47 -6.25 13.19 10.65
CA LEU A 47 -6.75 14.47 11.17
C LEU A 47 -8.25 14.40 11.47
N GLU A 48 -9.01 13.67 10.66
CA GLU A 48 -10.45 13.51 10.87
C GLU A 48 -10.76 12.80 12.19
N THR A 49 -10.02 11.72 12.49
CA THR A 49 -10.08 11.01 13.77
C THR A 49 -9.68 11.93 14.93
N ILE A 50 -8.60 12.70 14.78
CA ILE A 50 -8.11 13.62 15.81
C ILE A 50 -9.14 14.72 16.10
N HIS A 51 -9.66 15.38 15.07
CA HIS A 51 -10.66 16.42 15.22
C HIS A 51 -11.96 15.89 15.82
N PHE A 52 -12.38 14.68 15.45
CA PHE A 52 -13.56 14.04 16.05
C PHE A 52 -13.38 13.85 17.56
N LEU A 53 -12.23 13.37 18.01
CA LEU A 53 -11.94 13.19 19.43
C LEU A 53 -11.91 14.53 20.19
N LEU A 54 -11.19 15.53 19.65
CA LEU A 54 -11.10 16.86 20.25
C LEU A 54 -12.48 17.54 20.37
N LYS A 55 -13.32 17.46 19.34
CA LYS A 55 -14.69 18.01 19.34
C LYS A 55 -15.58 17.37 20.42
N ASN A 56 -15.28 16.14 20.79
CA ASN A 56 -16.00 15.38 21.82
C ASN A 56 -15.35 15.51 23.21
N ASP A 57 -14.46 16.49 23.41
CA ASP A 57 -13.75 16.77 24.67
C ASP A 57 -12.88 15.59 25.15
N ALA A 58 -12.38 14.75 24.24
CA ALA A 58 -11.40 13.70 24.53
C ALA A 58 -9.97 14.21 24.28
N THR A 59 -8.99 13.55 24.90
CA THR A 59 -7.56 13.84 24.71
C THR A 59 -6.91 12.75 23.84
N PRO A 60 -6.57 13.03 22.58
CA PRO A 60 -5.87 12.08 21.72
C PRO A 60 -4.42 11.89 22.17
N ILE A 61 -3.98 10.64 22.30
CA ILE A 61 -2.61 10.22 22.54
C ILE A 61 -2.17 9.42 21.32
N LEU A 62 -1.44 10.07 20.42
CA LEU A 62 -1.00 9.49 19.16
C LEU A 62 0.22 8.61 19.39
N CYS A 63 0.17 7.39 18.85
CA CYS A 63 1.32 6.49 18.79
C CYS A 63 1.55 6.02 17.35
N SER A 64 2.81 6.00 16.94
CA SER A 64 3.20 5.61 15.59
C SER A 64 4.58 4.96 15.58
N HIS A 65 4.93 4.40 14.43
CA HIS A 65 6.30 4.03 14.11
C HIS A 65 6.86 4.93 13.01
N ARG A 66 8.18 4.99 12.92
CA ARG A 66 8.89 5.60 11.80
C ARG A 66 10.14 4.81 11.46
N GLY A 67 10.29 4.45 10.19
CA GLY A 67 11.41 3.64 9.69
C GLY A 67 11.53 2.27 10.36
N ARG A 68 12.75 1.73 10.32
CA ARG A 68 13.11 0.42 10.90
C ARG A 68 14.37 0.56 11.77
N PRO A 69 14.27 1.27 12.90
CA PRO A 69 15.41 1.46 13.79
C PRO A 69 15.94 0.13 14.36
N LYS A 70 17.24 0.11 14.66
CA LYS A 70 17.95 -0.91 15.43
C LYS A 70 18.29 -0.38 16.83
N GLY A 71 17.28 0.15 17.53
CA GLY A 71 17.40 0.80 18.84
C GLY A 71 16.90 2.25 18.83
N LYS A 72 17.25 3.03 19.84
CA LYS A 72 16.89 4.47 19.89
C LYS A 72 17.82 5.27 18.98
N GLU A 73 17.33 5.61 17.79
CA GLU A 73 18.06 6.36 16.77
C GLU A 73 17.35 7.69 16.47
N GLU A 74 18.01 8.82 16.71
CA GLU A 74 17.44 10.17 16.59
C GLU A 74 16.80 10.44 15.22
N ARG A 75 17.43 9.95 14.14
CA ARG A 75 16.92 10.09 12.76
C ARG A 75 15.52 9.53 12.55
N TYR A 76 15.08 8.61 13.42
CA TYR A 76 13.75 7.98 13.39
C TYR A 76 12.82 8.51 14.49
N SER A 77 13.19 9.56 15.21
CA SER A 77 12.30 10.22 16.19
C SER A 77 11.04 10.76 15.50
N LEU A 78 9.93 10.76 16.23
CA LEU A 78 8.67 11.39 15.82
C LEU A 78 8.59 12.87 16.21
N LYS A 79 9.58 13.40 16.94
CA LYS A 79 9.60 14.79 17.41
C LYS A 79 9.34 15.84 16.31
N PRO A 80 9.95 15.75 15.10
CA PRO A 80 9.67 16.73 14.05
C PRO A 80 8.18 16.80 13.67
N LEU A 81 7.48 15.67 13.73
CA LEU A 81 6.06 15.57 13.37
C LEU A 81 5.14 16.24 14.40
N ALA A 82 5.52 16.28 15.68
CA ALA A 82 4.75 17.04 16.68
C ALA A 82 4.74 18.54 16.36
N THR A 83 5.88 19.08 15.92
CA THR A 83 6.00 20.48 15.49
C THR A 83 5.11 20.74 14.27
N ILE A 84 5.13 19.87 13.27
CA ILE A 84 4.33 20.03 12.05
C ILE A 84 2.84 19.92 12.34
N LEU A 85 2.44 18.98 13.19
CA LEU A 85 1.04 18.86 13.62
C LEU A 85 0.54 20.16 14.27
N SER A 86 1.39 20.81 15.07
CA SER A 86 1.07 22.08 15.70
C SER A 86 1.03 23.23 14.71
N ASP A 87 2.07 23.37 13.88
CA ASP A 87 2.26 24.54 13.02
C ASP A 87 1.37 24.52 11.78
N GLN A 88 1.27 23.36 11.11
CA GLN A 88 0.56 23.24 9.83
C GLN A 88 -0.93 23.03 10.01
N TYR A 89 -1.34 22.29 11.05
CA TYR A 89 -2.74 21.91 11.26
C TYR A 89 -3.41 22.64 12.42
N ASN A 90 -2.68 23.53 13.11
CA ASN A 90 -3.18 24.38 14.19
C ASN A 90 -3.85 23.57 15.33
N ILE A 91 -3.30 22.40 15.64
CA ILE A 91 -3.72 21.56 16.76
C ILE A 91 -2.55 21.49 17.74
N PRO A 92 -2.65 22.07 18.95
CA PRO A 92 -1.57 22.01 19.92
C PRO A 92 -1.16 20.56 20.22
N CYS A 93 0.11 20.23 19.95
CA CYS A 93 0.64 18.88 20.11
C CYS A 93 1.83 18.87 21.08
N SER A 94 1.64 18.23 22.24
CA SER A 94 2.74 17.95 23.17
C SER A 94 3.51 16.72 22.70
N PHE A 95 4.84 16.77 22.72
CA PHE A 95 5.66 15.61 22.38
C PHE A 95 6.19 14.93 23.65
N SER A 96 6.08 13.60 23.71
CA SER A 96 6.71 12.78 24.74
C SER A 96 7.95 12.08 24.16
N PRO A 97 9.15 12.25 24.75
CA PRO A 97 10.37 11.56 24.31
C PRO A 97 10.37 10.05 24.64
N ASP A 98 9.28 9.57 25.25
CA ASP A 98 9.05 8.16 25.52
C ASP A 98 7.60 7.79 25.16
N CYS A 99 7.34 6.51 24.88
CA CYS A 99 6.00 5.99 24.62
C CYS A 99 5.40 5.22 25.80
N ILE A 100 6.17 4.97 26.86
CA ILE A 100 5.74 4.28 28.08
C ILE A 100 6.36 4.90 29.33
N GLY A 101 5.88 4.49 30.51
CA GLY A 101 6.45 4.87 31.81
C GLY A 101 6.10 6.29 32.27
N ASP A 102 6.75 6.72 33.34
CA ASP A 102 6.39 7.94 34.09
C ASP A 102 6.51 9.21 33.25
N ILE A 103 7.47 9.27 32.32
CA ILE A 103 7.66 10.44 31.46
C ILE A 103 6.43 10.64 30.57
N ALA A 104 6.00 9.59 29.87
CA ALA A 104 4.82 9.64 29.02
C ALA A 104 3.57 9.94 29.84
N TYR A 105 3.40 9.27 30.99
CA TYR A 105 2.27 9.49 31.88
C TYR A 105 2.18 10.95 32.35
N ASN A 106 3.28 11.53 32.83
CA ASN A 106 3.30 12.90 33.35
C ASN A 106 3.00 13.93 32.26
N ILE A 107 3.48 13.73 31.03
CA ILE A 107 3.18 14.63 29.91
C ILE A 107 1.69 14.56 29.57
N ILE A 108 1.12 13.35 29.50
CA ILE A 108 -0.32 13.15 29.23
C ILE A 108 -1.19 13.83 30.30
N GLN A 109 -0.85 13.68 31.59
CA GLN A 109 -1.62 14.29 32.68
C GLN A 109 -1.60 15.82 32.68
N ASN A 110 -0.49 16.42 32.23
CA ASN A 110 -0.33 17.87 32.18
C ASN A 110 -0.72 18.48 30.82
N THR A 111 -1.23 17.66 29.90
CA THR A 111 -1.63 18.11 28.56
C THR A 111 -2.87 18.99 28.64
N PRO A 112 -2.86 20.21 28.07
CA PRO A 112 -4.01 21.11 28.08
C PRO A 112 -5.27 20.51 27.44
N LEU A 113 -6.45 21.02 27.84
CA LEU A 113 -7.69 20.72 27.12
C LEU A 113 -7.59 21.15 25.65
N ASN A 114 -8.29 20.43 24.76
CA ASN A 114 -8.28 20.66 23.31
C ASN A 114 -6.87 20.57 22.69
N SER A 115 -6.00 19.74 23.25
CA SER A 115 -4.68 19.43 22.69
C SER A 115 -4.47 17.92 22.62
N MET A 116 -3.39 17.50 21.96
CA MET A 116 -3.02 16.10 21.80
C MET A 116 -1.59 15.83 22.23
N VAL A 117 -1.27 14.56 22.43
CA VAL A 117 0.08 14.09 22.72
C VAL A 117 0.58 13.22 21.58
N LEU A 118 1.81 13.43 21.12
CA LEU A 118 2.52 12.49 20.26
C LEU A 118 3.59 11.78 21.08
N LEU A 119 3.48 10.46 21.19
CA LEU A 119 4.48 9.60 21.80
C LEU A 119 5.67 9.37 20.86
N GLU A 120 6.82 9.02 21.44
CA GLU A 120 7.99 8.64 20.65
C GLU A 120 7.77 7.32 19.89
N ASN A 121 8.61 7.09 18.88
CA ASN A 121 8.58 5.96 17.97
C ASN A 121 8.49 4.61 18.70
N LEU A 122 7.37 3.92 18.49
CA LEU A 122 7.10 2.60 19.08
C LEU A 122 8.20 1.57 18.80
N ARG A 123 8.86 1.66 17.64
CA ARG A 123 9.93 0.70 17.23
C ARG A 123 11.26 0.93 17.93
N PHE A 124 11.37 1.91 18.82
CA PHE A 124 12.49 2.00 19.76
C PHE A 124 12.43 0.93 20.85
N TYR A 125 11.29 0.25 21.00
CA TYR A 125 11.09 -0.87 21.90
C TYR A 125 10.96 -2.16 21.10
N ASP A 126 11.78 -3.17 21.42
CA ASP A 126 11.72 -4.46 20.73
C ASP A 126 10.36 -5.15 20.91
N GLY A 127 9.73 -4.91 22.07
CA GLY A 127 8.40 -5.41 22.42
C GLY A 127 7.30 -5.05 21.41
N GLU A 128 7.45 -3.96 20.65
CA GLU A 128 6.51 -3.59 19.59
C GLU A 128 6.43 -4.65 18.49
N LYS A 129 7.59 -5.12 18.00
CA LYS A 129 7.65 -6.07 16.87
C LYS A 129 7.34 -7.50 17.31
N THR A 130 7.64 -7.84 18.56
CA THR A 130 7.42 -9.19 19.10
C THR A 130 6.02 -9.38 19.69
N ASN A 131 5.15 -8.36 19.61
CA ASN A 131 3.85 -8.33 20.28
C ASN A 131 3.97 -8.67 21.79
N ASP A 132 4.91 -8.03 22.47
CA ASP A 132 5.12 -8.27 23.89
C ASP A 132 3.94 -7.77 24.73
N ALA A 133 3.41 -8.66 25.58
CA ALA A 133 2.24 -8.37 26.41
C ALA A 133 2.51 -7.30 27.48
N THR A 134 3.73 -7.24 28.03
CA THR A 134 4.10 -6.23 29.03
C THR A 134 4.10 -4.85 28.39
N PHE A 135 4.74 -4.73 27.23
CA PHE A 135 4.78 -3.49 26.45
C PHE A 135 3.38 -3.04 26.01
N ALA A 136 2.55 -3.96 25.51
CA ALA A 136 1.16 -3.66 25.15
C ALA A 136 0.34 -3.15 26.34
N LYS A 137 0.50 -3.76 27.53
CA LYS A 137 -0.16 -3.33 28.75
C LYS A 137 0.29 -1.94 29.20
N GLN A 138 1.59 -1.66 29.14
CA GLN A 138 2.13 -0.34 29.49
C GLN A 138 1.59 0.77 28.58
N LEU A 139 1.41 0.50 27.28
CA LEU A 139 0.74 1.43 26.37
C LEU A 139 -0.74 1.61 26.74
N ALA A 140 -1.43 0.52 27.08
CA ALA A 140 -2.83 0.56 27.47
C ALA A 140 -3.08 1.38 28.74
N GLU A 141 -2.18 1.33 29.72
CA GLU A 141 -2.29 2.08 30.99
C GLU A 141 -2.31 3.61 30.80
N LEU A 142 -1.86 4.11 29.65
CA LEU A 142 -1.85 5.53 29.33
C LEU A 142 -3.23 6.09 28.95
N ALA A 143 -4.19 5.23 28.61
CA ALA A 143 -5.46 5.63 28.02
C ALA A 143 -6.66 4.87 28.60
N ASP A 144 -7.84 5.37 28.30
CA ASP A 144 -9.11 4.76 28.69
C ASP A 144 -9.77 4.00 27.52
N LEU A 145 -9.41 4.35 26.28
CA LEU A 145 -9.92 3.79 25.03
C LEU A 145 -8.78 3.65 24.02
N TYR A 146 -8.93 2.72 23.08
CA TYR A 146 -8.01 2.54 21.96
C TYR A 146 -8.71 2.75 20.62
N VAL A 147 -8.03 3.44 19.71
CA VAL A 147 -8.46 3.63 18.32
C VAL A 147 -7.33 3.19 17.40
N ASN A 148 -7.61 2.26 16.50
CA ASN A 148 -6.68 1.93 15.43
C ASN A 148 -7.08 2.70 14.17
N ASP A 149 -6.26 3.66 13.78
CA ASP A 149 -6.43 4.44 12.54
C ASP A 149 -5.30 4.14 11.52
N ALA A 150 -4.52 3.08 11.75
CA ALA A 150 -3.35 2.71 10.95
C ALA A 150 -3.54 1.38 10.20
N PHE A 151 -4.45 1.37 9.23
CA PHE A 151 -4.74 0.17 8.42
C PHE A 151 -3.48 -0.38 7.72
N SER A 152 -2.53 0.47 7.34
CA SER A 152 -1.23 0.08 6.75
C SER A 152 -0.38 -0.85 7.63
N THR A 153 -0.72 -0.98 8.91
CA THR A 153 -0.07 -1.90 9.85
C THR A 153 -0.97 -3.02 10.34
N ALA A 154 -2.20 -3.12 9.83
CA ALA A 154 -3.16 -4.14 10.25
C ALA A 154 -2.73 -5.57 9.89
N HIS A 155 -1.90 -5.76 8.85
CA HIS A 155 -1.33 -7.07 8.51
C HIS A 155 -0.26 -7.56 9.50
N ARG A 156 0.16 -6.74 10.48
CA ARG A 156 1.25 -7.08 11.39
C ARG A 156 0.73 -7.47 12.78
N ASN A 157 1.30 -8.54 13.32
CA ASN A 157 1.10 -8.93 14.71
C ASN A 157 2.03 -8.13 15.63
N HIS A 158 1.72 -6.85 15.85
CA HIS A 158 2.50 -5.95 16.70
C HIS A 158 1.76 -5.61 18.00
N ALA A 159 2.50 -5.22 19.04
CA ALA A 159 1.93 -4.85 20.34
C ALA A 159 0.93 -3.69 20.23
N SER A 160 1.28 -2.62 19.51
CA SER A 160 0.41 -1.46 19.31
C SER A 160 -0.80 -1.69 18.40
N VAL A 161 -0.90 -2.86 17.75
CA VAL A 161 -1.95 -3.20 16.77
C VAL A 161 -2.87 -4.30 17.29
N VAL A 162 -2.28 -5.37 17.85
CA VAL A 162 -2.99 -6.58 18.30
C VAL A 162 -2.97 -6.70 19.83
N GLY A 163 -1.86 -6.32 20.47
CA GLY A 163 -1.69 -6.45 21.92
C GLY A 163 -2.56 -5.47 22.73
N VAL A 164 -2.55 -4.18 22.38
CA VAL A 164 -3.31 -3.14 23.11
C VAL A 164 -4.82 -3.43 23.12
N PRO A 165 -5.46 -3.88 22.01
CA PRO A 165 -6.87 -4.27 22.03
C PRO A 165 -7.26 -5.34 23.06
N LEU A 166 -6.32 -6.09 23.62
CA LEU A 166 -6.63 -7.06 24.69
C LEU A 166 -6.93 -6.38 26.04
N TYR A 167 -6.57 -5.11 26.20
CA TYR A 167 -6.64 -4.39 27.48
C TYR A 167 -7.61 -3.21 27.47
N LEU A 168 -7.97 -2.67 26.29
CA LEU A 168 -8.82 -1.49 26.16
C LEU A 168 -10.03 -1.74 25.25
N PRO A 169 -11.17 -1.07 25.49
CA PRO A 169 -12.23 -0.98 24.50
C PRO A 169 -11.69 -0.31 23.23
N SER A 170 -11.85 -1.01 22.11
CA SER A 170 -11.16 -0.72 20.86
C SER A 170 -12.11 -0.40 19.72
N TYR A 171 -11.71 0.57 18.89
CA TYR A 171 -12.49 1.07 17.76
C TYR A 171 -11.60 1.24 16.52
N ALA A 172 -12.19 1.11 15.34
CA ALA A 172 -11.58 1.62 14.11
C ALA A 172 -11.73 3.14 14.02
N GLY A 173 -10.64 3.83 13.68
CA GLY A 173 -10.63 5.24 13.33
C GLY A 173 -11.25 5.50 11.96
N MET A 174 -11.39 6.78 11.60
CA MET A 174 -12.09 7.18 10.38
C MET A 174 -11.36 6.76 9.11
N SER A 175 -10.02 6.90 9.07
CA SER A 175 -9.22 6.47 7.93
C SER A 175 -9.21 4.96 7.81
N PHE A 176 -9.11 4.24 8.93
CA PHE A 176 -9.15 2.78 8.94
C PHE A 176 -10.49 2.26 8.41
N ALA A 177 -11.59 2.84 8.90
CA ALA A 177 -12.95 2.47 8.50
C ALA A 177 -13.18 2.72 7.00
N ARG A 178 -12.70 3.87 6.49
CA ARG A 178 -12.78 4.21 5.07
C ARG A 178 -11.98 3.21 4.22
N GLU A 179 -10.77 2.87 4.64
CA GLU A 179 -9.92 1.92 3.94
C GLU A 179 -10.61 0.55 3.81
N VAL A 180 -11.12 0.01 4.93
CA VAL A 180 -11.88 -1.25 4.93
C VAL A 180 -13.10 -1.15 4.02
N THR A 181 -13.90 -0.09 4.14
CA THR A 181 -15.14 0.09 3.36
C THR A 181 -14.86 0.15 1.87
N THR A 182 -13.85 0.93 1.46
CA THR A 182 -13.45 1.06 0.05
C THR A 182 -13.00 -0.28 -0.50
N LEU A 183 -12.09 -0.98 0.18
CA LEU A 183 -11.56 -2.25 -0.30
C LEU A 183 -12.61 -3.37 -0.31
N THR A 184 -13.50 -3.42 0.69
CA THR A 184 -14.65 -4.34 0.70
C THR A 184 -15.59 -4.07 -0.48
N THR A 185 -15.87 -2.80 -0.77
CA THR A 185 -16.75 -2.43 -1.91
C THR A 185 -16.16 -2.90 -3.24
N LEU A 186 -14.85 -2.78 -3.43
CA LEU A 186 -14.15 -3.28 -4.62
C LEU A 186 -14.30 -4.80 -4.80
N LEU A 187 -14.31 -5.57 -3.71
CA LEU A 187 -14.42 -7.03 -3.75
C LEU A 187 -15.86 -7.52 -3.89
N GLU A 188 -16.80 -6.91 -3.16
CA GLU A 188 -18.16 -7.45 -3.06
C GLU A 188 -19.09 -6.95 -4.16
N LYS A 189 -19.04 -5.65 -4.49
CA LYS A 189 -20.00 -5.00 -5.40
C LYS A 189 -19.36 -3.87 -6.21
N PRO A 190 -18.31 -4.14 -7.01
CA PRO A 190 -17.76 -3.13 -7.89
C PRO A 190 -18.74 -2.82 -9.04
N GLU A 191 -18.78 -1.57 -9.49
CA GLU A 191 -19.44 -1.25 -10.75
C GLU A 191 -18.63 -1.86 -11.91
N ARG A 192 -19.31 -2.48 -12.88
CA ARG A 192 -18.67 -3.25 -13.96
C ARG A 192 -18.71 -2.52 -15.31
N PRO A 193 -17.65 -2.59 -16.15
CA PRO A 193 -16.49 -3.47 -15.98
C PRO A 193 -15.52 -3.05 -14.87
N PHE A 194 -15.16 -4.00 -14.01
CA PHE A 194 -14.13 -3.87 -12.98
C PHE A 194 -12.80 -4.38 -13.53
N ILE A 195 -11.88 -3.45 -13.77
CA ILE A 195 -10.55 -3.76 -14.30
C ILE A 195 -9.52 -3.62 -13.18
N VAL A 196 -8.69 -4.64 -13.03
CA VAL A 196 -7.54 -4.63 -12.13
C VAL A 196 -6.27 -4.47 -12.95
N VAL A 197 -5.37 -3.58 -12.53
CA VAL A 197 -4.06 -3.38 -13.14
C VAL A 197 -2.98 -3.74 -12.14
N LEU A 198 -2.16 -4.74 -12.45
CA LEU A 198 -1.09 -5.23 -11.59
C LEU A 198 0.26 -5.07 -12.26
N GLY A 199 1.19 -4.41 -11.57
CA GLY A 199 2.56 -4.24 -12.03
C GLY A 199 3.59 -4.43 -10.93
N GLY A 200 4.72 -3.74 -11.02
CA GLY A 200 5.81 -3.75 -10.05
C GLY A 200 6.82 -4.87 -10.29
N ALA A 201 7.79 -4.97 -9.38
CA ALA A 201 8.93 -5.88 -9.54
C ALA A 201 8.65 -7.30 -9.02
N LYS A 202 8.02 -7.42 -7.85
CA LYS A 202 7.90 -8.68 -7.11
C LYS A 202 6.48 -9.23 -7.13
N ILE A 203 6.35 -10.49 -7.52
CA ILE A 203 5.08 -11.23 -7.52
C ILE A 203 4.80 -11.87 -6.16
N SER A 204 5.83 -12.18 -5.36
CA SER A 204 5.71 -12.75 -4.01
C SER A 204 4.76 -11.94 -3.11
N ASP A 205 4.90 -10.62 -3.11
CA ASP A 205 4.08 -9.68 -2.35
C ASP A 205 2.60 -9.61 -2.83
N LYS A 206 2.28 -10.27 -3.94
CA LYS A 206 0.99 -10.15 -4.65
C LYS A 206 0.31 -11.48 -4.92
N VAL A 207 0.87 -12.63 -4.51
CA VAL A 207 0.33 -13.96 -4.85
C VAL A 207 -1.14 -14.11 -4.43
N SER A 208 -1.48 -13.80 -3.18
CA SER A 208 -2.85 -13.89 -2.67
C SER A 208 -3.78 -12.90 -3.38
N ALA A 209 -3.33 -11.66 -3.55
CA ALA A 209 -4.05 -10.61 -4.26
C ALA A 209 -4.34 -10.98 -5.73
N VAL A 210 -3.35 -11.46 -6.47
CA VAL A 210 -3.50 -11.91 -7.87
C VAL A 210 -4.57 -12.99 -7.95
N LYS A 211 -4.49 -14.01 -7.10
CA LYS A 211 -5.45 -15.12 -7.12
C LYS A 211 -6.88 -14.63 -6.83
N ASN A 212 -7.07 -13.84 -5.79
CA ASN A 212 -8.41 -13.40 -5.40
C ASN A 212 -8.98 -12.36 -6.38
N LEU A 213 -8.17 -11.37 -6.79
CA LEU A 213 -8.59 -10.33 -7.74
C LEU A 213 -8.89 -10.91 -9.12
N SER A 214 -8.16 -11.94 -9.57
CA SER A 214 -8.46 -12.63 -10.84
C SER A 214 -9.82 -13.33 -10.81
N ASN A 215 -10.32 -13.75 -9.64
CA ASN A 215 -11.68 -14.28 -9.50
C ASN A 215 -12.75 -13.17 -9.55
N GLN A 216 -12.47 -11.99 -8.97
CA GLN A 216 -13.47 -10.93 -8.80
C GLN A 216 -13.57 -9.96 -9.98
N ALA A 217 -12.44 -9.61 -10.59
CA ALA A 217 -12.35 -8.65 -11.68
C ALA A 217 -13.00 -9.21 -12.96
N ASP A 218 -13.50 -8.32 -13.82
CA ASP A 218 -13.87 -8.68 -15.19
C ASP A 218 -12.61 -8.88 -16.04
N MET A 219 -11.56 -8.08 -15.78
CA MET A 219 -10.28 -8.13 -16.50
C MET A 219 -9.12 -7.78 -15.58
N VAL A 220 -7.97 -8.44 -15.80
CA VAL A 220 -6.71 -8.18 -15.12
C VAL A 220 -5.63 -7.85 -16.15
N LEU A 221 -5.13 -6.62 -16.12
CA LEU A 221 -4.02 -6.15 -16.93
C LEU A 221 -2.72 -6.31 -16.15
N ILE A 222 -1.72 -6.98 -16.74
CA ILE A 222 -0.45 -7.31 -16.08
C ILE A 222 0.68 -6.52 -16.75
N GLY A 223 1.57 -5.94 -15.96
CA GLY A 223 2.77 -5.25 -16.43
C GLY A 223 3.91 -5.37 -15.42
N GLY A 224 4.96 -4.55 -15.60
CA GLY A 224 6.16 -4.61 -14.77
C GLY A 224 6.89 -5.96 -14.86
N ALA A 225 7.85 -6.19 -13.97
CA ALA A 225 8.56 -7.47 -13.95
C ALA A 225 7.68 -8.63 -13.46
N VAL A 226 6.56 -8.35 -12.78
CA VAL A 226 5.54 -9.36 -12.48
C VAL A 226 5.06 -10.08 -13.74
N ALA A 227 4.92 -9.36 -14.86
CA ALA A 227 4.50 -9.94 -16.14
C ALA A 227 5.45 -11.04 -16.65
N ASN A 228 6.75 -10.98 -16.34
CA ASN A 228 7.72 -11.98 -16.78
C ASN A 228 7.37 -13.41 -16.34
N ASN A 229 6.73 -13.55 -15.17
CA ASN A 229 6.27 -14.86 -14.68
C ASN A 229 5.17 -15.44 -15.58
N PHE A 230 4.25 -14.59 -16.04
CA PHE A 230 3.16 -14.99 -16.94
C PHE A 230 3.69 -15.28 -18.33
N LEU A 231 4.56 -14.42 -18.86
CA LEU A 231 5.20 -14.61 -20.17
C LEU A 231 5.98 -15.94 -20.21
N LYS A 232 6.84 -16.22 -19.22
CA LYS A 232 7.59 -17.49 -19.16
C LYS A 232 6.67 -18.69 -18.96
N ALA A 233 5.55 -18.55 -18.24
CA ALA A 233 4.55 -19.62 -18.08
C ALA A 233 3.80 -19.94 -19.39
N GLU A 234 3.61 -18.95 -20.26
CA GLU A 234 3.11 -19.12 -21.63
C GLU A 234 4.18 -19.61 -22.61
N GLY A 235 5.41 -19.82 -22.13
CA GLY A 235 6.55 -20.29 -22.91
C GLY A 235 7.32 -19.19 -23.65
N LEU A 236 6.98 -17.91 -23.46
CA LEU A 236 7.68 -16.82 -24.12
C LEU A 236 9.07 -16.60 -23.52
N GLU A 237 10.04 -16.29 -24.37
CA GLU A 237 11.38 -15.92 -23.93
C GLU A 237 11.36 -14.55 -23.26
N ILE A 238 12.10 -14.43 -22.16
CA ILE A 238 12.21 -13.20 -21.36
C ILE A 238 13.65 -12.70 -21.21
N TYR A 239 14.62 -13.38 -21.83
CA TYR A 239 16.05 -13.12 -21.72
C TYR A 239 16.51 -13.14 -20.26
N ARG A 240 17.22 -12.09 -19.81
CA ARG A 240 17.70 -11.95 -18.44
C ARG A 240 16.74 -11.14 -17.56
N SER A 241 15.50 -10.95 -18.00
CA SER A 241 14.52 -10.16 -17.26
C SER A 241 14.25 -10.76 -15.90
N PHE A 242 13.99 -9.88 -14.92
CA PHE A 242 13.84 -10.30 -13.53
C PHE A 242 12.66 -11.26 -13.36
N ILE A 243 12.95 -12.46 -12.85
CA ILE A 243 12.01 -13.34 -12.18
C ILE A 243 12.54 -13.53 -10.77
N GLU A 244 11.64 -13.44 -9.79
CA GLU A 244 12.00 -13.67 -8.40
C GLU A 244 12.37 -15.15 -8.20
N GLU A 245 13.53 -15.40 -7.59
CA GLU A 245 13.92 -16.76 -7.20
C GLU A 245 12.86 -17.38 -6.28
N GLN A 246 12.71 -18.69 -6.37
CA GLN A 246 11.74 -19.42 -5.55
C GLN A 246 11.94 -19.10 -4.06
N GLN A 247 10.90 -18.59 -3.41
CA GLN A 247 10.94 -18.31 -1.97
C GLN A 247 10.17 -19.37 -1.19
N ALA A 248 10.69 -19.72 -0.01
CA ALA A 248 9.91 -20.36 1.03
C ALA A 248 8.86 -19.34 1.52
N VAL A 249 7.63 -19.46 1.06
CA VAL A 249 6.50 -18.60 1.48
C VAL A 249 6.03 -19.01 2.88
N ASP A 250 6.32 -20.25 3.28
CA ASP A 250 6.19 -20.78 4.63
C ASP A 250 7.27 -21.85 4.86
N SER A 251 7.52 -22.20 6.13
CA SER A 251 8.43 -23.24 6.62
C SER A 251 8.24 -24.66 6.04
N SER A 252 7.29 -24.84 5.10
CA SER A 252 7.00 -26.11 4.43
C SER A 252 6.71 -26.04 2.92
N LYS A 253 6.70 -24.86 2.27
CA LYS A 253 6.41 -24.75 0.82
C LYS A 253 7.23 -23.65 0.13
N THR A 254 8.10 -24.09 -0.76
CA THR A 254 8.72 -23.25 -1.79
C THR A 254 7.67 -22.95 -2.87
N THR A 255 7.41 -21.68 -3.17
CA THR A 255 6.49 -21.29 -4.24
C THR A 255 7.28 -21.04 -5.51
N ASP A 256 6.96 -21.79 -6.56
CA ASP A 256 7.38 -21.50 -7.91
C ASP A 256 6.42 -20.48 -8.52
N PHE A 257 6.90 -19.27 -8.76
CA PHE A 257 6.06 -18.16 -9.22
C PHE A 257 5.66 -18.29 -10.68
N VAL A 258 6.45 -18.96 -11.52
CA VAL A 258 6.10 -19.24 -12.92
C VAL A 258 5.01 -20.31 -12.96
N ALA A 259 5.16 -21.37 -12.16
CA ALA A 259 4.11 -22.40 -12.04
C ALA A 259 2.81 -21.81 -11.47
N PHE A 260 2.90 -20.91 -10.49
CA PHE A 260 1.74 -20.17 -9.97
C PHE A 260 1.07 -19.32 -11.06
N ALA A 261 1.84 -18.53 -11.83
CA ALA A 261 1.30 -17.73 -12.92
C ALA A 261 0.60 -18.60 -13.98
N GLY A 262 1.21 -19.74 -14.34
CA GLY A 262 0.62 -20.73 -15.24
C GLY A 262 -0.69 -21.32 -14.72
N GLN A 263 -0.79 -21.59 -13.41
CA GLN A 263 -2.04 -22.04 -12.80
C GLN A 263 -3.13 -20.98 -12.88
N VAL A 264 -2.81 -19.71 -12.58
CA VAL A 264 -3.77 -18.59 -12.67
C VAL A 264 -4.26 -18.41 -14.12
N LEU A 265 -3.37 -18.51 -15.11
CA LEU A 265 -3.75 -18.49 -16.53
C LEU A 265 -4.68 -19.64 -16.89
N ALA A 266 -4.37 -20.86 -16.42
CA ALA A 266 -5.17 -22.05 -16.68
C ALA A 266 -6.57 -21.96 -16.05
N ASP A 267 -6.68 -21.48 -14.81
CA ASP A 267 -7.94 -21.34 -14.08
C ASP A 267 -8.93 -20.42 -14.80
N HIS A 268 -8.43 -19.45 -15.58
CA HIS A 268 -9.21 -18.42 -16.26
C HIS A 268 -9.12 -18.47 -17.80
N ALA A 269 -8.56 -19.54 -18.39
CA ALA A 269 -8.25 -19.62 -19.82
C ALA A 269 -9.47 -19.48 -20.75
N HIS A 270 -10.66 -19.79 -20.25
CA HIS A 270 -11.93 -19.71 -20.99
C HIS A 270 -12.69 -18.41 -20.76
N GLU A 271 -12.26 -17.58 -19.82
CA GLU A 271 -12.91 -16.31 -19.49
C GLU A 271 -12.43 -15.21 -20.42
N LYS A 272 -13.39 -14.52 -21.04
CA LYS A 272 -13.13 -13.45 -22.00
C LYS A 272 -14.07 -12.28 -21.78
N VAL A 273 -13.56 -11.09 -22.01
CA VAL A 273 -14.34 -9.85 -22.04
C VAL A 273 -14.47 -9.41 -23.49
N LEU A 274 -15.67 -8.97 -23.88
CA LEU A 274 -15.91 -8.44 -25.21
C LEU A 274 -15.50 -6.97 -25.25
N LYS A 275 -14.44 -6.67 -26.00
CA LYS A 275 -14.12 -5.31 -26.40
C LYS A 275 -15.01 -4.91 -27.59
N ASP A 276 -15.58 -3.71 -27.53
CA ASP A 276 -16.48 -3.16 -28.54
C ASP A 276 -17.71 -4.07 -28.83
N ASP A 277 -18.12 -4.92 -27.88
CA ASP A 277 -19.20 -5.92 -27.97
C ASP A 277 -18.96 -7.12 -28.92
N TYR A 278 -17.81 -7.21 -29.60
CA TYR A 278 -17.55 -8.31 -30.55
C TYR A 278 -16.13 -8.88 -30.58
N ILE A 279 -15.13 -8.22 -29.99
CA ILE A 279 -13.74 -8.73 -29.95
C ILE A 279 -13.49 -9.42 -28.61
N PRO A 280 -13.35 -10.76 -28.57
CA PRO A 280 -13.10 -11.46 -27.31
C PRO A 280 -11.64 -11.32 -26.88
N ILE A 281 -11.42 -10.66 -25.74
CA ILE A 281 -10.11 -10.46 -25.12
C ILE A 281 -9.99 -11.39 -23.90
N PRO A 282 -8.85 -12.08 -23.68
CA PRO A 282 -8.62 -12.86 -22.47
C PRO A 282 -8.82 -12.04 -21.20
N LYS A 283 -9.33 -12.67 -20.15
CA LYS A 283 -9.51 -12.03 -18.84
C LYS A 283 -8.20 -11.54 -18.24
N LEU A 284 -7.17 -12.40 -18.23
CA LEU A 284 -5.81 -12.04 -17.84
C LEU A 284 -5.03 -11.67 -19.09
N LEU A 285 -4.51 -10.45 -19.13
CA LEU A 285 -3.80 -9.93 -20.27
C LEU A 285 -2.39 -9.50 -19.83
N ALA A 286 -1.40 -10.25 -20.28
CA ALA A 286 0.01 -9.87 -20.22
C ALA A 286 0.37 -8.94 -21.40
N PRO A 287 1.53 -8.25 -21.34
CA PRO A 287 1.98 -7.41 -22.44
C PRO A 287 2.09 -8.18 -23.75
N ILE A 288 1.76 -7.52 -24.86
CA ILE A 288 1.91 -8.06 -26.23
C ILE A 288 3.16 -7.54 -26.93
N ASP A 289 3.78 -6.51 -26.36
CA ASP A 289 5.09 -6.00 -26.71
C ASP A 289 5.71 -5.34 -25.48
N VAL A 290 7.04 -5.27 -25.45
CA VAL A 290 7.82 -4.72 -24.34
C VAL A 290 8.97 -3.87 -24.86
N ILE A 291 9.44 -2.94 -24.03
CA ILE A 291 10.71 -2.27 -24.25
C ILE A 291 11.81 -3.12 -23.62
N ALA A 292 12.77 -3.54 -24.44
CA ALA A 292 13.94 -4.28 -24.00
C ALA A 292 15.21 -3.41 -24.09
N ALA A 293 16.11 -3.55 -23.12
CA ALA A 293 17.38 -2.84 -23.07
C ALA A 293 18.49 -3.76 -22.49
N PRO A 294 19.78 -3.45 -22.71
CA PRO A 294 20.87 -4.17 -22.05
C PRO A 294 20.83 -4.03 -20.52
N SER A 295 21.18 -5.08 -19.77
CA SER A 295 21.08 -5.09 -18.30
C SER A 295 21.85 -3.94 -17.61
N ALA A 296 22.94 -3.49 -18.23
CA ALA A 296 23.76 -2.38 -17.76
C ALA A 296 23.01 -1.04 -17.60
N VAL A 297 21.84 -0.85 -18.21
CA VAL A 297 21.04 0.39 -18.06
C VAL A 297 20.47 0.57 -16.64
N LEU A 298 20.35 -0.50 -15.86
CA LEU A 298 19.88 -0.42 -14.47
C LEU A 298 20.96 0.04 -13.48
N HIS A 299 22.24 0.04 -13.90
CA HIS A 299 23.38 0.26 -13.00
C HIS A 299 24.16 1.56 -13.28
N LYS A 300 23.72 2.39 -14.22
CA LYS A 300 24.41 3.64 -14.57
C LYS A 300 23.76 4.85 -13.91
N ASP A 301 24.58 5.64 -13.23
CA ASP A 301 24.24 6.98 -12.75
C ASP A 301 23.77 7.85 -13.93
N GLU A 302 22.82 8.76 -13.67
CA GLU A 302 22.19 9.64 -14.68
C GLU A 302 23.20 10.44 -15.52
N GLN A 303 24.39 10.74 -14.98
CA GLN A 303 25.36 11.67 -15.57
C GLN A 303 26.27 11.05 -16.64
N ASP A 304 26.31 9.71 -16.78
CA ASP A 304 27.22 9.00 -17.69
C ASP A 304 26.50 8.27 -18.85
N ARG A 305 25.25 8.64 -19.11
CA ARG A 305 24.38 7.97 -20.10
C ARG A 305 24.57 8.56 -21.51
N ALA A 306 25.24 7.82 -22.39
CA ALA A 306 24.83 7.82 -23.79
C ALA A 306 23.39 7.27 -23.87
N ALA A 307 22.54 7.80 -24.76
CA ALA A 307 21.14 7.40 -24.88
C ALA A 307 21.03 5.85 -24.89
N PRO A 308 20.30 5.24 -23.93
CA PRO A 308 20.27 3.80 -23.82
C PRO A 308 19.68 3.21 -25.11
N GLN A 309 20.44 2.33 -25.76
CA GLN A 309 19.89 1.52 -26.85
C GLN A 309 18.80 0.64 -26.25
N HIS A 310 17.57 0.89 -26.68
CA HIS A 310 16.41 0.08 -26.36
C HIS A 310 15.71 -0.29 -27.67
N GLU A 311 14.96 -1.38 -27.64
CA GLU A 311 14.19 -1.85 -28.77
C GLU A 311 12.80 -2.29 -28.32
N VAL A 312 11.84 -2.21 -29.24
CA VAL A 312 10.51 -2.79 -29.04
C VAL A 312 10.58 -4.26 -29.43
N VAL A 313 10.23 -5.15 -28.50
CA VAL A 313 10.15 -6.59 -28.72
C VAL A 313 8.68 -6.98 -28.78
N GLU A 314 8.23 -7.47 -29.93
CA GLU A 314 6.89 -8.05 -30.06
C GLU A 314 6.84 -9.45 -29.44
N LEU A 315 5.92 -9.66 -28.51
CA LEU A 315 5.76 -10.92 -27.79
C LEU A 315 4.83 -11.83 -28.61
N THR A 316 5.45 -12.62 -29.49
CA THR A 316 4.78 -13.54 -30.39
C THR A 316 5.25 -14.97 -30.15
N HIS A 317 4.51 -15.95 -30.68
CA HIS A 317 4.85 -17.37 -30.54
C HIS A 317 6.22 -17.73 -31.17
N ASP A 318 6.73 -16.90 -32.10
CA ASP A 318 8.05 -17.10 -32.73
C ASP A 318 9.23 -16.77 -31.78
N MET A 319 8.94 -16.34 -30.54
CA MET A 319 9.94 -16.08 -29.50
C MET A 319 10.42 -17.36 -28.79
N LEU A 320 9.81 -18.52 -29.06
CA LEU A 320 10.13 -19.81 -28.42
C LEU A 320 11.56 -20.32 -28.67
N ASP A 321 12.21 -19.84 -29.74
CA ASP A 321 13.53 -20.34 -30.20
C ASP A 321 14.68 -19.32 -30.02
N LYS A 322 14.48 -18.24 -29.24
CA LYS A 322 15.50 -17.20 -29.06
C LYS A 322 16.56 -17.59 -28.03
N ASP A 323 17.80 -17.16 -28.28
CA ASP A 323 18.94 -17.45 -27.41
C ASP A 323 18.84 -16.70 -26.06
N GLU A 324 18.62 -17.46 -24.98
CA GLU A 324 18.61 -16.97 -23.59
C GLU A 324 19.90 -16.22 -23.19
N SER A 325 21.00 -16.38 -23.95
CA SER A 325 22.29 -15.78 -23.64
C SER A 325 22.40 -14.28 -23.97
N GLU A 326 21.49 -13.74 -24.79
CA GLU A 326 21.47 -12.31 -25.12
C GLU A 326 21.31 -11.45 -23.85
N ASP A 327 22.16 -10.42 -23.71
CA ASP A 327 22.09 -9.48 -22.59
C ASP A 327 20.96 -8.47 -22.81
N LYS A 328 19.71 -8.91 -22.58
CA LYS A 328 18.50 -8.08 -22.65
C LYS A 328 17.64 -8.27 -21.43
N ILE A 329 17.00 -7.20 -21.01
CA ILE A 329 16.01 -7.16 -19.93
C ILE A 329 14.80 -6.33 -20.38
N TYR A 330 13.62 -6.73 -19.95
CA TYR A 330 12.38 -5.96 -20.14
C TYR A 330 12.30 -4.88 -19.07
N VAL A 331 12.14 -3.64 -19.53
CA VAL A 331 12.20 -2.45 -18.68
C VAL A 331 10.91 -1.65 -18.66
N ASP A 332 10.01 -1.84 -19.64
CA ASP A 332 8.68 -1.23 -19.67
C ASP A 332 7.75 -1.98 -20.65
N ILE A 333 6.44 -1.70 -20.59
CA ILE A 333 5.48 -2.17 -21.60
C ILE A 333 5.64 -1.41 -22.92
N GLY A 334 5.51 -2.12 -24.04
CA GLY A 334 5.67 -1.56 -25.38
C GLY A 334 4.48 -0.71 -25.84
N PRO A 335 4.63 0.05 -26.93
CA PRO A 335 3.62 0.98 -27.42
C PRO A 335 2.29 0.31 -27.82
N LYS A 336 2.30 -0.94 -28.33
CA LYS A 336 1.04 -1.64 -28.66
C LYS A 336 0.28 -2.02 -27.39
N THR A 337 0.99 -2.48 -26.37
CA THR A 337 0.43 -2.80 -25.04
C THR A 337 -0.15 -1.55 -24.39
N GLN A 338 0.56 -0.43 -24.44
CA GLN A 338 0.09 0.86 -23.94
C GLN A 338 -1.24 1.27 -24.59
N GLN A 339 -1.33 1.24 -25.91
CA GLN A 339 -2.56 1.57 -26.66
C GLN A 339 -3.71 0.62 -26.31
N LEU A 340 -3.42 -0.68 -26.22
CA LEU A 340 -4.43 -1.68 -25.86
C LEU A 340 -4.98 -1.46 -24.45
N TYR A 341 -4.09 -1.29 -23.47
CA TYR A 341 -4.49 -1.08 -22.07
C TYR A 341 -5.28 0.22 -21.91
N GLN A 342 -4.84 1.31 -22.54
CA GLN A 342 -5.58 2.57 -22.56
C GLN A 342 -7.01 2.39 -23.10
N SER A 343 -7.15 1.69 -24.23
CA SER A 343 -8.45 1.42 -24.83
C SER A 343 -9.37 0.60 -23.93
N LEU A 344 -8.82 -0.37 -23.19
CA LEU A 344 -9.60 -1.23 -22.28
C LEU A 344 -10.03 -0.44 -21.03
N LEU A 345 -9.10 0.33 -20.44
CA LEU A 345 -9.37 1.16 -19.27
C LEU A 345 -10.42 2.25 -19.51
N ALA A 346 -10.53 2.77 -20.73
CA ALA A 346 -11.53 3.77 -21.10
C ALA A 346 -12.98 3.28 -20.91
N SER A 347 -13.22 1.97 -20.95
CA SER A 347 -14.54 1.35 -20.77
C SER A 347 -14.87 1.00 -19.31
N ALA A 348 -13.88 1.05 -18.41
CA ALA A 348 -14.03 0.59 -17.04
C ALA A 348 -14.97 1.48 -16.22
N LYS A 349 -15.78 0.85 -15.37
CA LYS A 349 -16.57 1.54 -14.35
C LYS A 349 -15.90 1.53 -12.98
N THR A 350 -15.06 0.54 -12.73
CA THR A 350 -14.19 0.48 -11.55
C THR A 350 -12.79 0.10 -12.00
N ILE A 351 -11.77 0.80 -11.48
CA ILE A 351 -10.36 0.44 -11.70
C ILE A 351 -9.64 0.32 -10.36
N PHE A 352 -8.93 -0.79 -10.15
CA PHE A 352 -7.93 -0.90 -9.09
C PHE A 352 -6.54 -1.06 -9.70
N TRP A 353 -5.61 -0.16 -9.40
CA TRP A 353 -4.25 -0.20 -9.91
C TRP A 353 -3.21 -0.32 -8.79
N ASN A 354 -2.35 -1.34 -8.88
CA ASN A 354 -1.23 -1.57 -7.97
C ASN A 354 0.03 -2.10 -8.68
N GLY A 355 1.06 -1.28 -8.74
CA GLY A 355 2.37 -1.55 -9.31
C GLY A 355 2.64 -0.82 -10.64
N PRO A 356 3.79 -0.16 -10.82
CA PRO A 356 4.22 0.44 -12.09
C PRO A 356 4.35 -0.58 -13.24
N MET A 357 4.31 -0.11 -14.48
CA MET A 357 4.43 -0.97 -15.67
C MET A 357 5.87 -1.20 -16.14
N GLY A 358 6.81 -0.41 -15.62
CA GLY A 358 8.22 -0.43 -15.97
C GLY A 358 9.09 0.26 -14.91
N VAL A 359 10.36 0.47 -15.24
CA VAL A 359 11.35 1.16 -14.40
C VAL A 359 11.14 2.67 -14.50
N TRP A 360 10.01 3.13 -13.98
CA TRP A 360 9.50 4.49 -14.12
C TRP A 360 10.44 5.57 -13.54
N GLU A 361 11.34 5.19 -12.63
CA GLU A 361 12.37 6.06 -12.07
C GLU A 361 13.35 6.54 -13.15
N GLN A 362 13.47 5.81 -14.26
CA GLN A 362 14.25 6.20 -15.42
C GLN A 362 13.31 6.82 -16.47
N PRO A 363 13.50 8.10 -16.85
CA PRO A 363 12.63 8.77 -17.80
C PRO A 363 12.42 8.01 -19.11
N GLU A 364 13.47 7.32 -19.61
CA GLU A 364 13.44 6.55 -20.85
C GLU A 364 12.55 5.29 -20.77
N PHE A 365 12.19 4.84 -19.56
CA PHE A 365 11.41 3.62 -19.31
C PHE A 365 10.16 3.93 -18.45
N SER A 366 9.66 5.16 -18.55
CA SER A 366 8.53 5.66 -17.75
C SER A 366 7.21 5.76 -18.52
N ASP A 367 7.24 5.69 -19.86
CA ASP A 367 6.10 5.94 -20.74
C ASP A 367 4.93 4.98 -20.51
N GLY A 368 5.21 3.71 -20.28
CA GLY A 368 4.18 2.70 -20.00
C GLY A 368 3.46 2.98 -18.69
N THR A 369 4.22 3.26 -17.62
CA THR A 369 3.64 3.62 -16.31
C THR A 369 2.85 4.91 -16.40
N LYS A 370 3.39 5.93 -17.09
CA LYS A 370 2.72 7.21 -17.31
C LYS A 370 1.42 7.05 -18.09
N THR A 371 1.42 6.26 -19.17
CA THR A 371 0.23 6.01 -19.98
C THR A 371 -0.89 5.39 -19.17
N ILE A 372 -0.57 4.40 -18.31
CA ILE A 372 -1.55 3.82 -17.39
C ILE A 372 -2.02 4.85 -16.36
N ALA A 373 -1.12 5.63 -15.77
CA ALA A 373 -1.48 6.69 -14.83
C ALA A 373 -2.48 7.69 -15.43
N GLU A 374 -2.20 8.19 -16.63
CA GLU A 374 -3.07 9.12 -17.37
C GLU A 374 -4.40 8.47 -17.75
N SER A 375 -4.39 7.20 -18.18
CA SER A 375 -5.60 6.47 -18.56
C SER A 375 -6.53 6.22 -17.36
N VAL A 376 -5.97 5.86 -16.21
CA VAL A 376 -6.74 5.68 -14.97
C VAL A 376 -7.23 7.04 -14.46
N ALA A 377 -6.37 8.07 -14.45
CA ALA A 377 -6.75 9.43 -14.03
C ALA A 377 -7.83 10.07 -14.91
N GLY A 378 -7.89 9.70 -16.20
CA GLY A 378 -8.90 10.16 -17.16
C GLY A 378 -10.18 9.31 -17.20
N SER A 379 -10.27 8.25 -16.40
CA SER A 379 -11.45 7.39 -16.37
C SER A 379 -12.66 8.11 -15.77
N ASN A 380 -13.85 7.82 -16.31
CA ASN A 380 -15.12 8.25 -15.72
C ASN A 380 -15.63 7.30 -14.62
N GLY A 381 -14.94 6.18 -14.40
CA GLY A 381 -15.25 5.20 -13.37
C GLY A 381 -14.67 5.56 -12.00
N TYR A 382 -14.99 4.74 -11.01
CA TYR A 382 -14.38 4.81 -9.68
C TYR A 382 -12.96 4.25 -9.72
N THR A 383 -11.96 5.05 -9.35
CA THR A 383 -10.53 4.69 -9.47
C THR A 383 -9.86 4.61 -8.12
N VAL A 384 -9.23 3.46 -7.86
CA VAL A 384 -8.48 3.19 -6.64
C VAL A 384 -7.04 2.84 -7.00
N ILE A 385 -6.08 3.58 -6.45
CA ILE A 385 -4.66 3.24 -6.57
C ILE A 385 -4.10 2.79 -5.23
N GLY A 386 -3.16 1.86 -5.26
CA GLY A 386 -2.45 1.38 -4.08
C GLY A 386 -1.04 0.94 -4.38
N GLY A 387 -0.22 0.84 -3.32
CA GLY A 387 1.19 0.50 -3.42
C GLY A 387 2.08 1.74 -3.45
N GLY A 388 3.19 1.69 -2.71
CA GLY A 388 4.09 2.84 -2.54
C GLY A 388 4.64 3.37 -3.86
N ASP A 389 5.10 2.47 -4.73
CA ASP A 389 5.73 2.83 -6.01
C ASP A 389 4.72 3.43 -7.00
N THR A 390 3.49 2.90 -7.04
CA THR A 390 2.42 3.49 -7.86
C THR A 390 2.06 4.90 -7.41
N ILE A 391 1.96 5.12 -6.09
CA ILE A 391 1.67 6.44 -5.54
C ILE A 391 2.82 7.41 -5.85
N ALA A 392 4.08 6.96 -5.72
CA ALA A 392 5.25 7.76 -6.05
C ALA A 392 5.32 8.12 -7.53
N ALA A 393 5.02 7.18 -8.43
CA ALA A 393 4.97 7.43 -9.87
C ALA A 393 3.86 8.44 -10.23
N VAL A 394 2.67 8.29 -9.66
CA VAL A 394 1.54 9.22 -9.86
C VAL A 394 1.86 10.64 -9.40
N ASP A 395 2.51 10.78 -8.24
CA ASP A 395 2.98 12.07 -7.70
C ASP A 395 4.03 12.70 -8.62
N HIS A 396 4.99 11.90 -9.10
CA HIS A 396 6.00 12.34 -10.06
C HIS A 396 5.39 12.88 -11.36
N PHE A 397 4.28 12.29 -11.82
CA PHE A 397 3.56 12.74 -13.01
C PHE A 397 2.54 13.87 -12.75
N GLY A 398 2.35 14.30 -11.49
CA GLY A 398 1.41 15.38 -11.14
C GLY A 398 -0.07 15.01 -11.30
N LEU A 399 -0.41 13.73 -11.09
CA LEU A 399 -1.76 13.18 -11.27
C LEU A 399 -2.47 12.84 -9.95
N GLU A 400 -1.85 13.10 -8.81
CA GLU A 400 -2.28 12.65 -7.49
C GLU A 400 -3.69 13.07 -7.08
N ASN A 401 -4.17 14.21 -7.60
CA ASN A 401 -5.50 14.74 -7.30
C ASN A 401 -6.60 14.25 -8.28
N LYS A 402 -6.30 13.26 -9.13
CA LYS A 402 -7.21 12.76 -10.19
C LYS A 402 -7.86 11.42 -9.90
N PHE A 403 -7.54 10.78 -8.79
CA PHE A 403 -8.05 9.45 -8.42
C PHE A 403 -9.20 9.55 -7.42
N SER A 404 -10.16 8.63 -7.49
CA SER A 404 -11.27 8.59 -6.53
C SER A 404 -10.80 8.20 -5.13
N TYR A 405 -9.79 7.33 -5.03
CA TYR A 405 -9.19 6.93 -3.76
C TYR A 405 -7.71 6.54 -3.90
N ILE A 406 -6.90 6.93 -2.91
CA ILE A 406 -5.49 6.57 -2.80
C ILE A 406 -5.27 5.78 -1.51
N SER A 407 -4.97 4.49 -1.67
CA SER A 407 -4.68 3.57 -0.58
C SER A 407 -3.20 3.67 -0.16
N ALA A 408 -2.92 4.39 0.93
CA ALA A 408 -1.59 4.45 1.54
C ALA A 408 -1.23 3.16 2.33
N ALA A 409 -2.10 2.15 2.31
CA ALA A 409 -2.00 0.91 3.08
C ALA A 409 -0.98 -0.10 2.54
N GLY A 410 -0.51 0.09 1.30
CA GLY A 410 0.52 -0.72 0.67
C GLY A 410 0.19 -2.22 0.75
N GLY A 411 1.09 -3.01 1.34
CA GLY A 411 0.92 -4.45 1.51
C GLY A 411 -0.33 -4.86 2.31
N SER A 412 -0.85 -4.02 3.21
CA SER A 412 -2.09 -4.37 3.93
C SER A 412 -3.31 -4.39 3.02
N ALA A 413 -3.37 -3.45 2.06
CA ALA A 413 -4.46 -3.44 1.08
C ALA A 413 -4.39 -4.66 0.18
N LEU A 414 -3.19 -5.07 -0.25
CA LEU A 414 -3.02 -6.29 -1.05
C LEU A 414 -3.37 -7.55 -0.26
N ALA A 415 -2.91 -7.70 0.99
CA ALA A 415 -3.26 -8.83 1.83
C ALA A 415 -4.79 -8.91 2.05
N PHE A 416 -5.42 -7.78 2.34
CA PHE A 416 -6.88 -7.69 2.47
C PHE A 416 -7.60 -8.07 1.17
N LEU A 417 -7.16 -7.52 0.03
CA LEU A 417 -7.68 -7.85 -1.29
C LEU A 417 -7.38 -9.30 -1.69
N GLY A 418 -6.37 -9.93 -1.11
CA GLY A 418 -6.05 -11.35 -1.23
C GLY A 418 -6.97 -12.26 -0.41
N GLY A 419 -7.88 -11.69 0.39
CA GLY A 419 -8.79 -12.43 1.27
C GLY A 419 -8.15 -12.87 2.58
N GLU A 420 -6.99 -12.31 2.94
CA GLU A 420 -6.33 -12.62 4.21
C GLU A 420 -7.04 -11.94 5.39
N VAL A 421 -7.15 -12.66 6.50
CA VAL A 421 -7.63 -12.08 7.76
C VAL A 421 -6.48 -11.29 8.39
N LEU A 422 -6.58 -9.96 8.36
CA LEU A 422 -5.54 -9.10 8.93
C LEU A 422 -5.61 -9.14 10.47
N PRO A 423 -4.49 -9.42 11.18
CA PRO A 423 -4.47 -9.48 12.65
C PRO A 423 -5.05 -8.24 13.33
N GLY A 424 -4.78 -7.05 12.81
CA GLY A 424 -5.32 -5.79 13.34
C GLY A 424 -6.82 -5.61 13.12
N ILE A 425 -7.41 -6.22 12.09
CA ILE A 425 -8.86 -6.28 11.91
C ILE A 425 -9.46 -7.25 12.92
N ALA A 426 -8.91 -8.47 12.99
CA ALA A 426 -9.36 -9.51 13.92
C ALA A 426 -9.35 -9.02 15.37
N ALA A 427 -8.28 -8.34 15.80
CA ALA A 427 -8.17 -7.78 17.14
C ALA A 427 -9.28 -6.75 17.47
N LEU A 428 -9.72 -5.96 16.48
CA LEU A 428 -10.84 -5.02 16.67
C LEU A 428 -12.20 -5.72 16.67
N GLU A 429 -12.33 -6.87 16.02
CA GLU A 429 -13.55 -7.68 15.99
C GLU A 429 -13.73 -8.52 17.25
N GLU A 430 -12.68 -9.18 17.72
CA GLU A 430 -12.71 -9.99 18.96
C GLU A 430 -13.04 -9.14 20.19
N ASN A 431 -12.52 -7.90 20.24
CA ASN A 431 -12.81 -6.94 21.30
C ASN A 431 -14.31 -6.51 21.35
N THR A 432 -15.10 -6.85 20.32
CA THR A 432 -16.57 -6.67 20.34
C THR A 432 -17.32 -7.81 20.99
N GLN A 433 -16.73 -9.01 21.09
CA GLN A 433 -17.37 -10.20 21.66
C GLN A 433 -17.17 -10.33 23.17
N GLY A 434 -16.20 -9.60 23.75
CA GLY A 434 -15.85 -9.63 25.16
C GLY A 434 -16.36 -8.46 26.02
N ALA A 435 -17.23 -7.59 25.48
CA ALA A 435 -17.74 -6.38 26.15
C ALA A 435 -19.23 -6.48 26.49
#